data_AF-A0A7J0F8B2-F1
#
_entry.id   AF-A0A7J0F8B2-F1
#
_cell.length_a   1.000
_cell.length_b   1.000
_cell.length_c   1.000
_cell.angle_alpha   90.00
_cell.angle_beta   90.00
_cell.angle_gamma   90.00
#
_symmetry.space_group_name_H-M   'P 1'
#
loop_
_entity.id
_entity.type
_entity.pdbx_description
1 polymer ?
#
loop_
_entity_poly.entity_id
_entity_poly.type
_entity_poly.pdbx_seq_one_letter_code
_entity_poly.pdbx_strand_id
1 'polypeptide(L)' 'MSSTLGKLIKGIPIRLPGYVCEGCGDVRLVPCSNCNGSRKVYNEDEDQLKRCLECNENGLV' A
#
# COMPACT_ATOMS: atom_id res chain seq x y z
N MET A 1 -6.87 -6.40 -32.19
CA MET A 1 -6.65 -5.14 -31.43
C MET A 1 -5.85 -5.45 -30.17
N SER A 2 -4.51 -5.43 -30.24
CA SER A 2 -3.66 -5.60 -29.05
C SER A 2 -3.47 -4.22 -28.43
N SER A 3 -4.20 -3.96 -27.35
CA SER A 3 -4.15 -2.71 -26.59
C SER A 3 -2.73 -2.43 -26.11
N THR A 4 -2.35 -1.15 -26.02
CA THR A 4 -1.01 -0.66 -25.64
C THR A 4 -0.50 -1.29 -24.34
N LEU A 5 -1.40 -1.57 -23.40
CA LEU A 5 -1.07 -2.20 -22.11
C LEU A 5 -0.42 -3.59 -22.28
N GLY A 6 -0.92 -4.42 -23.20
CA GLY A 6 -0.40 -5.77 -23.41
C GLY A 6 1.05 -5.78 -23.93
N LYS A 7 1.45 -4.73 -24.65
CA LYS A 7 2.84 -4.56 -25.11
C LYS A 7 3.77 -4.14 -23.97
N LEU A 8 3.29 -3.30 -23.04
CA LEU A 8 4.08 -2.80 -21.91
C LEU A 8 4.39 -3.88 -20.87
N ILE A 9 3.47 -4.83 -20.68
CA ILE A 9 3.64 -5.89 -19.69
C ILE A 9 4.28 -7.17 -20.25
N LYS A 10 4.64 -7.17 -21.54
CA LYS A 10 5.29 -8.32 -22.19
C LYS A 10 6.66 -8.55 -21.57
N GLY A 11 6.88 -9.73 -21.00
CA GLY A 11 8.16 -10.11 -20.37
C GLY A 11 8.21 -9.88 -18.86
N ILE A 12 7.15 -9.32 -18.25
CA ILE A 12 7.03 -9.33 -16.78
C ILE A 12 6.79 -10.78 -16.35
N PRO A 13 7.62 -11.32 -15.42
CA PRO A 13 7.45 -12.69 -14.95
C PRO A 13 6.09 -12.86 -14.26
N ILE A 14 5.33 -13.84 -14.72
CA ILE A 14 4.06 -14.22 -14.11
C ILE A 14 4.41 -15.15 -12.93
N ARG A 15 4.00 -14.77 -11.73
CA ARG A 15 4.13 -15.64 -10.55
C ARG A 15 3.09 -16.77 -10.64
N LEU A 16 3.52 -17.98 -10.29
CA LEU A 16 2.61 -19.11 -10.21
C LEU A 16 1.54 -18.85 -9.13
N PRO A 17 0.30 -19.31 -9.34
CA PRO A 17 -0.72 -19.27 -8.30
C PRO A 17 -0.20 -19.92 -7.00
N GLY A 18 -0.36 -19.23 -5.86
CA GLY A 18 0.09 -19.72 -4.55
C GLY A 18 1.56 -19.50 -4.23
N TYR A 19 2.37 -18.97 -5.15
CA TYR A 19 3.69 -18.47 -4.79
C TYR A 19 3.58 -17.30 -3.79
N VAL A 20 4.36 -17.35 -2.73
CA VAL A 20 4.53 -16.26 -1.75
C VAL A 20 6.02 -16.03 -1.58
N CYS A 21 6.48 -14.77 -1.64
CA CYS A 21 7.88 -14.44 -1.38
C CYS A 21 8.25 -14.78 0.07
N GLU A 22 9.27 -15.61 0.29
CA GLU A 22 9.73 -15.97 1.65
C GLU A 22 10.31 -14.77 2.42
N GLY A 23 10.83 -13.76 1.72
CA GLY A 23 11.40 -12.56 2.34
C GLY A 23 10.36 -11.53 2.79
N CYS A 24 9.29 -11.32 2.01
CA CYS A 24 8.30 -10.26 2.29
C CYS A 24 6.86 -10.76 2.46
N GLY A 25 6.58 -12.05 2.32
CA GLY A 25 5.21 -12.57 2.43
C GLY A 25 4.24 -12.02 1.39
N ASP A 26 4.75 -11.47 0.28
CA ASP A 26 3.99 -10.74 -0.75
C ASP A 26 3.23 -9.51 -0.26
N VAL A 27 3.60 -8.97 0.92
CA VAL A 27 3.10 -7.67 1.37
C VAL A 27 3.67 -6.57 0.45
N ARG A 28 2.78 -5.75 -0.10
CA ARG A 28 3.16 -4.60 -0.94
C ARG A 28 3.05 -3.27 -0.21
N LEU A 29 2.21 -3.26 0.81
CA LEU A 29 1.90 -2.12 1.65
C LEU A 29 1.76 -2.64 3.08
N VAL A 30 2.16 -1.83 4.06
CA VAL A 30 2.02 -2.18 5.49
C VAL A 30 1.19 -1.14 6.22
N PRO A 31 0.54 -1.48 7.35
CA PRO A 31 -0.15 -0.49 8.17
C PRO A 31 0.82 0.63 8.59
N CYS A 32 0.38 1.88 8.42
CA CYS A 32 1.15 3.04 8.85
C CYS A 32 1.35 3.01 10.37
N SER A 33 2.60 3.08 10.82
CA SER A 33 2.96 3.09 12.24
C SER A 33 2.49 4.35 12.98
N ASN A 34 2.42 5.50 12.29
CA ASN A 34 1.98 6.75 12.91
C ASN A 34 0.49 6.75 13.27
N CYS A 35 -0.36 6.20 12.39
CA CYS A 35 -1.82 6.18 12.61
C CYS A 35 -2.41 4.78 12.88
N ASN A 36 -1.56 3.76 12.98
CA ASN A 36 -1.95 2.36 13.15
C ASN A 36 -3.00 1.89 12.13
N GLY A 37 -2.85 2.33 10.87
CA GLY A 37 -3.79 2.00 9.79
C GLY A 37 -5.13 2.74 9.79
N SER A 38 -5.44 3.54 10.82
CA SER A 38 -6.75 4.20 10.95
C SER A 38 -6.95 5.43 10.05
N ARG A 39 -5.86 5.92 9.44
CA ARG A 39 -5.75 7.21 8.74
C ARG A 39 -6.03 8.44 9.62
N LYS A 40 -6.09 8.28 10.94
CA LYS A 40 -6.35 9.36 11.91
C LYS A 40 -5.23 9.46 12.95
N VAL A 41 -4.86 10.68 13.31
CA VAL A 41 -3.94 10.99 14.42
C VAL A 41 -4.56 12.09 15.27
N TYR A 42 -4.32 12.05 16.57
CA TYR A 42 -4.73 13.13 17.46
C TYR A 42 -3.67 14.22 17.47
N ASN A 43 -4.09 15.48 17.28
CA ASN A 43 -3.23 16.63 17.45
C ASN A 43 -3.53 17.26 18.81
N GLU A 44 -2.58 17.17 19.73
CA GLU A 44 -2.73 17.66 21.11
C GLU A 44 -2.76 19.19 21.19
N ASP A 45 -2.02 19.89 20.32
CA ASP A 45 -1.96 21.36 20.31
C ASP A 45 -3.30 22.01 19.93
N GLU A 46 -4.05 21.37 19.03
CA GLU A 46 -5.33 21.85 18.51
C GLU A 46 -6.54 21.06 19.05
N ASP A 47 -6.30 20.11 19.97
CA ASP A 47 -7.32 19.26 20.60
C ASP A 47 -8.29 18.59 19.59
N GLN A 48 -7.76 18.08 18.47
CA GLN A 48 -8.57 17.55 17.39
C GLN A 48 -7.98 16.34 16.66
N LEU A 49 -8.87 15.52 16.08
CA LEU A 49 -8.48 14.44 15.16
C LEU A 49 -8.14 15.00 13.79
N LYS A 50 -6.92 14.73 13.32
CA LYS A 50 -6.45 15.07 11.98
C LYS A 50 -6.23 13.82 11.14
N ARG A 51 -6.24 14.01 9.82
CA ARG A 51 -5.84 12.95 8.88
C ARG A 51 -4.33 12.76 8.96
N CYS A 52 -3.89 11.51 9.01
CA CYS A 52 -2.47 11.21 8.90
C CYS A 52 -1.95 11.62 7.51
N LEU A 53 -0.79 12.30 7.48
CA LEU A 53 -0.16 12.79 6.25
C LEU A 53 0.93 11.85 5.72
N GLU A 54 1.27 10.80 6.48
CA GLU A 54 2.34 9.86 6.16
C GLU A 54 1.87 8.61 5.41
N CYS A 55 0.56 8.46 5.17
CA CYS A 55 0.00 7.26 4.55
C CYS A 55 -1.04 7.56 3.47
N ASN A 56 -1.33 6.57 2.63
CA ASN A 56 -2.39 6.63 1.63
C ASN A 56 -3.79 6.59 2.25
N GLU A 57 -4.84 6.76 1.44
CA GLU A 57 -6.26 6.86 1.87
C GLU A 57 -6.74 5.68 2.73
N ASN A 58 -6.05 4.55 2.63
CA ASN A 58 -6.34 3.32 3.36
C ASN A 58 -5.50 3.15 4.64
N GLY A 59 -4.68 4.15 5.01
CA GLY A 59 -3.83 4.06 6.19
C GLY A 59 -2.59 3.19 5.98
N LEU A 60 -2.20 2.94 4.73
CA LEU A 60 -1.05 2.11 4.39
C LEU A 60 0.12 2.95 3.85
N VAL A 61 1.33 2.45 4.06
CA VAL A 61 2.58 2.94 3.46
C VAL A 61 3.14 1.92 2.47
#